data_AF-A0A1C6I191-F1
#
_entry.id   AF-A0A1C6I191-F1
#
_cell.length_a   1.000
_cell.length_b   1.000
_cell.length_c   1.000
_cell.angle_alpha   90.00
_cell.angle_beta   90.00
_cell.angle_gamma   90.00
#
_symmetry.space_group_name_H-M   'P 1'
#
loop_
_entity.id
_entity.type
_entity.pdbx_description
1 polymer ?
#
loop_
_entity_poly.entity_id
_entity_poly.type
_entity_poly.pdbx_seq_one_letter_code
_entity_poly.pdbx_strand_id
1 'polypeptide(L)'
;MTNFFMVPNEVFDLNLKPQQFAVLCYILKCCDESNTCYPSIHTIAEACAISDNTVRESIKFLCKRKIITKSGGFTVGKYGKIQSSSYLFSINPNFYDEGFGRENLVEYYKSENSATS
;
A
#
# COMPACT_ATOMS: atom_id res chain seq x y z
N MET A 1 -17.37 3.99 19.54
CA MET A 1 -16.93 3.87 18.14
C MET A 1 -15.82 4.88 17.92
N THR A 2 -14.64 4.43 17.55
CA THR A 2 -13.50 5.30 17.25
C THR A 2 -13.59 5.73 15.78
N ASN A 3 -13.73 7.03 15.53
CA ASN A 3 -13.75 7.60 14.17
C ASN A 3 -12.35 8.05 13.75
N PHE A 4 -11.37 7.17 13.95
CA PHE A 4 -9.97 7.40 13.60
C PHE A 4 -9.29 6.07 13.29
N PHE A 5 -8.20 6.13 12.54
CA PHE A 5 -7.28 5.02 12.28
C PHE A 5 -5.90 5.39 12.82
N MET A 6 -5.07 4.39 13.10
CA MET A 6 -3.73 4.61 13.62
C MET A 6 -2.70 4.59 12.49
N VAL A 7 -1.73 5.47 12.59
CA VAL A 7 -0.53 5.49 11.75
C VAL A 7 0.67 5.61 12.69
N PRO A 8 1.69 4.74 12.60
CA PRO A 8 2.87 4.84 13.44
C PRO A 8 3.68 6.10 13.09
N ASN A 9 4.31 6.72 14.08
CA ASN A 9 5.14 7.91 13.86
C ASN A 9 6.31 7.64 12.88
N GLU A 10 6.83 6.41 12.87
CA GLU A 10 7.88 5.98 11.94
C GLU A 10 7.48 6.04 10.46
N VAL A 11 6.21 6.30 10.14
CA VAL A 11 5.80 6.57 8.76
C VAL A 11 6.58 7.75 8.16
N PHE A 12 7.03 8.70 8.96
CA PHE A 12 7.88 9.81 8.52
C PHE A 12 9.33 9.38 8.24
N ASP A 13 9.79 8.28 8.84
CA ASP A 13 11.09 7.67 8.57
C ASP A 13 11.07 6.88 7.25
N LEU A 14 9.90 6.61 6.66
CA LEU A 14 9.80 5.97 5.36
C LEU A 14 10.12 6.91 4.19
N ASN A 15 10.17 8.23 4.37
CA ASN A 15 10.39 9.20 3.28
C ASN A 15 9.43 9.02 2.08
N LEU A 16 8.13 8.83 2.37
CA LEU A 16 7.09 8.70 1.34
C LEU A 16 6.75 10.05 0.72
N LYS A 17 6.45 10.05 -0.59
CA LYS A 17 5.84 11.23 -1.23
C LYS A 17 4.41 11.45 -0.70
N PRO A 18 3.87 12.68 -0.74
CA PRO A 18 2.51 12.97 -0.24
C PRO A 18 1.42 12.04 -0.80
N GLN A 19 1.48 11.71 -2.09
CA GLN A 19 0.50 10.83 -2.72
C GLN A 19 0.63 9.38 -2.23
N GLN A 20 1.85 8.90 -2.01
CA GLN A 20 2.11 7.56 -1.46
C GLN A 20 1.64 7.46 -0.02
N PHE A 21 1.88 8.51 0.77
CA PHE A 21 1.41 8.62 2.15
C PHE A 21 -0.13 8.65 2.22
N ALA A 22 -0.79 9.44 1.38
CA ALA A 22 -2.26 9.50 1.32
C ALA A 22 -2.87 8.12 0.96
N VAL A 23 -2.29 7.43 -0.03
CA VAL A 23 -2.72 6.07 -0.41
C VAL A 23 -2.52 5.08 0.74
N LEU A 24 -1.36 5.10 1.41
CA LEU A 24 -1.10 4.26 2.59
C LEU A 24 -2.12 4.52 3.70
N CYS A 25 -2.38 5.79 4.04
CA CYS A 25 -3.36 6.17 5.05
C CYS A 25 -4.77 5.69 4.71
N TYR A 26 -5.17 5.79 3.44
CA TYR A 26 -6.49 5.29 3.01
C TYR A 26 -6.60 3.77 3.13
N ILE A 27 -5.54 3.02 2.79
CA ILE A 27 -5.49 1.57 2.98
C ILE A 27 -5.60 1.24 4.48
N LEU A 28 -4.82 1.90 5.35
CA LEU A 28 -4.87 1.71 6.80
C LEU A 28 -6.28 2.00 7.37
N LYS A 29 -6.93 3.07 6.90
CA LYS A 29 -8.32 3.40 7.26
C LYS A 29 -9.30 2.28 6.90
N CYS A 30 -9.06 1.58 5.79
CA CYS A 30 -9.96 0.53 5.28
C CYS A 30 -9.67 -0.85 5.87
N CYS A 31 -8.52 -1.06 6.51
CA CYS A 31 -8.15 -2.35 7.07
C CYS A 31 -9.05 -2.74 8.24
N ASP A 32 -9.41 -4.02 8.28
CA ASP A 32 -10.09 -4.66 9.40
C ASP A 32 -9.09 -5.22 10.43
N GLU A 33 -9.58 -5.98 11.41
CA GLU A 33 -8.77 -6.64 12.44
C GLU A 33 -7.73 -7.62 11.86
N SER A 34 -7.91 -8.07 10.61
CA SER A 34 -6.95 -8.95 9.92
C SER A 34 -5.87 -8.16 9.17
N ASN A 35 -5.81 -6.83 9.33
CA ASN A 35 -4.93 -5.93 8.58
C ASN A 35 -5.10 -6.04 7.05
N THR A 36 -6.30 -6.39 6.59
CA THR A 36 -6.61 -6.58 5.17
C THR A 36 -7.75 -5.67 4.72
N CYS A 37 -7.76 -5.28 3.45
CA CYS A 37 -8.88 -4.55 2.85
C CYS A 37 -8.93 -4.73 1.33
N TYR A 38 -10.07 -4.37 0.72
CA TYR A 38 -10.31 -4.54 -0.71
C TYR A 38 -10.90 -3.30 -1.43
N PRO A 39 -10.44 -2.06 -1.13
CA PRO A 39 -10.87 -0.89 -1.89
C PRO A 39 -10.46 -1.01 -3.37
N SER A 40 -11.31 -0.53 -4.27
CA SER A 40 -10.94 -0.42 -5.69
C SER A 40 -9.93 0.71 -5.90
N ILE A 41 -9.12 0.64 -6.98
CA ILE A 41 -8.20 1.73 -7.35
C ILE A 41 -8.94 3.06 -7.48
N HIS A 42 -10.12 3.03 -8.09
CA HIS A 42 -10.95 4.22 -8.31
C HIS A 42 -11.44 4.82 -6.98
N THR A 43 -11.89 3.98 -6.04
CA THR A 43 -12.31 4.42 -4.71
C THR A 43 -11.18 5.11 -3.95
N ILE A 44 -9.95 4.58 -4.04
CA ILE A 44 -8.76 5.23 -3.45
C ILE A 44 -8.48 6.56 -4.14
N ALA A 45 -8.57 6.59 -5.47
CA ALA A 45 -8.31 7.78 -6.29
C ALA A 45 -9.24 8.94 -5.91
N GLU A 46 -10.55 8.67 -5.81
CA GLU A 46 -11.56 9.64 -5.39
C GLU A 46 -11.30 10.14 -3.96
N ALA A 47 -11.07 9.22 -3.01
CA ALA A 47 -10.86 9.58 -1.61
C ALA A 47 -9.57 10.38 -1.36
N CYS A 48 -8.53 10.11 -2.15
CA CYS A 48 -7.25 10.81 -2.07
C CYS A 48 -7.15 12.01 -3.03
N ALA A 49 -8.19 12.30 -3.82
CA ALA A 49 -8.21 13.35 -4.85
C ALA A 49 -7.00 13.31 -5.82
N ILE A 50 -6.64 12.11 -6.28
CA ILE A 50 -5.53 11.86 -7.22
C ILE A 50 -5.99 10.97 -8.36
N SER A 51 -5.21 10.88 -9.44
CA SER A 51 -5.57 10.00 -10.56
C SER A 51 -5.42 8.52 -10.22
N ASP A 52 -6.24 7.69 -10.84
CA ASP A 52 -6.09 6.23 -10.89
C ASP A 52 -4.65 5.78 -11.18
N ASN A 53 -3.97 6.46 -12.11
CA ASN A 53 -2.59 6.15 -12.47
C ASN A 53 -1.62 6.42 -11.32
N THR A 54 -1.79 7.56 -10.64
CA THR A 54 -1.02 7.92 -9.45
C THR A 54 -1.23 6.93 -8.31
N VAL A 55 -2.45 6.42 -8.13
CA VAL A 55 -2.75 5.36 -7.15
C VAL A 55 -1.98 4.08 -7.51
N ARG A 56 -2.03 3.63 -8.78
CA ARG A 56 -1.32 2.43 -9.22
C ARG A 56 0.19 2.52 -8.99
N GLU A 57 0.81 3.64 -9.35
CA GLU A 57 2.24 3.87 -9.12
C GLU A 57 2.58 3.95 -7.62
N SER A 58 1.71 4.57 -6.82
CA SER A 58 1.88 4.64 -5.36
C SER A 58 1.82 3.25 -4.72
N ILE A 59 0.83 2.44 -5.10
CA ILE A 59 0.71 1.05 -4.65
C ILE A 59 1.93 0.23 -5.07
N LYS A 60 2.37 0.36 -6.34
CA LYS A 60 3.55 -0.35 -6.85
C LYS A 60 4.79 0.01 -6.02
N PHE A 61 4.97 1.27 -5.67
CA PHE A 61 6.06 1.73 -4.81
C PHE A 61 5.97 1.14 -3.39
N LEU A 62 4.79 1.20 -2.76
CA LEU A 62 4.57 0.65 -1.42
C LEU A 62 4.79 -0.87 -1.38
N CYS A 63 4.38 -1.59 -2.44
CA CYS A 63 4.64 -3.02 -2.60
C CYS A 63 6.13 -3.33 -2.82
N LYS A 64 6.84 -2.56 -3.66
CA LYS A 64 8.30 -2.71 -3.86
C LYS A 64 9.04 -2.61 -2.53
N ARG A 65 8.56 -1.73 -1.64
CA ARG A 65 9.12 -1.54 -0.31
C ARG A 65 8.55 -2.47 0.76
N LYS A 66 7.73 -3.46 0.40
CA LYS A 66 7.13 -4.41 1.35
C LYS A 66 6.37 -3.72 2.51
N ILE A 67 5.86 -2.50 2.31
CA ILE A 67 5.05 -1.78 3.33
C ILE A 67 3.62 -2.34 3.31
N ILE A 68 3.12 -2.61 2.11
CA ILE A 68 1.87 -3.33 1.87
C ILE A 68 2.14 -4.48 0.90
N THR A 69 1.27 -5.46 0.90
CA THR A 69 1.18 -6.46 -0.17
C THR A 69 -0.13 -6.30 -0.91
N LYS A 70 -0.14 -6.70 -2.19
CA LYS A 70 -1.31 -6.67 -3.06
C LYS A 70 -1.46 -8.04 -3.71
N SER A 71 -2.63 -8.65 -3.60
CA SER A 71 -2.97 -9.91 -4.25
C SER A 71 -4.30 -9.81 -5.00
N GLY A 72 -4.58 -10.81 -5.85
CA GLY A 72 -5.77 -10.81 -6.70
C GLY A 72 -5.69 -9.81 -7.86
N GLY A 73 -6.82 -9.17 -8.18
CA GLY A 73 -6.98 -8.29 -9.35
C GLY A 73 -7.60 -8.98 -10.55
N PHE A 74 -7.63 -10.31 -10.54
CA PHE A 74 -8.25 -11.12 -11.57
C PHE A 74 -8.90 -12.35 -10.96
N THR A 75 -10.09 -12.70 -11.44
CA THR A 75 -10.76 -13.96 -11.15
C THR A 75 -11.02 -14.72 -12.46
N VAL A 76 -10.93 -16.05 -12.39
CA VAL A 76 -11.29 -16.92 -13.52
C VAL A 76 -12.80 -17.14 -13.47
N GLY A 77 -13.52 -16.55 -14.41
CA GLY A 77 -14.96 -16.69 -14.54
C GLY A 77 -15.38 -18.06 -15.07
N LYS A 78 -16.68 -18.35 -14.99
CA LYS A 78 -17.31 -19.49 -15.66
C LYS A 78 -16.89 -19.44 -17.14
N TYR A 79 -16.33 -20.52 -17.68
CA TYR A 79 -15.72 -20.62 -19.02
C TYR A 79 -14.28 -20.11 -19.20
N GLY A 80 -13.53 -19.89 -18.12
CA GLY A 80 -12.10 -19.55 -18.22
C GLY A 80 -11.81 -18.09 -18.63
N LYS A 81 -12.83 -17.24 -18.69
CA LYS A 81 -12.68 -15.81 -18.98
C LYS A 81 -12.08 -15.10 -17.76
N ILE A 82 -10.98 -14.38 -17.96
CA ILE A 82 -10.38 -13.54 -16.92
C ILE A 82 -11.26 -12.30 -16.74
N GLN A 83 -11.72 -12.06 -15.51
CA GLN A 83 -12.47 -10.87 -15.12
C GLN A 83 -11.64 -10.04 -14.15
N SER A 84 -11.75 -8.71 -14.24
CA SER A 84 -11.13 -7.83 -13.25
C SER A 84 -11.88 -7.97 -11.92
N SER A 85 -11.13 -8.25 -10.86
CA SER A 85 -11.64 -8.27 -9.49
C SER A 85 -10.94 -7.19 -8.67
N SER A 86 -11.54 -6.80 -7.54
CA SER A 86 -10.87 -5.92 -6.59
C SER A 86 -9.57 -6.54 -6.10
N TYR A 87 -8.56 -5.70 -5.88
CA TYR A 87 -7.34 -6.12 -5.20
C TYR A 87 -7.62 -6.38 -3.72
N LEU A 88 -6.95 -7.38 -3.16
CA LEU A 88 -6.80 -7.54 -1.72
C LEU A 88 -5.47 -6.90 -1.32
N PHE A 89 -5.53 -5.94 -0.41
CA PHE A 89 -4.36 -5.33 0.20
C PHE A 89 -4.20 -5.85 1.62
N SER A 90 -2.94 -6.02 2.04
CA SER A 90 -2.61 -6.28 3.44
C SER A 90 -1.42 -5.43 3.88
N ILE A 91 -1.46 -4.98 5.13
CA ILE A 91 -0.34 -4.27 5.76
C ILE A 91 0.75 -5.28 6.13
N ASN A 92 2.01 -4.88 6.01
CA ASN A 92 3.11 -5.68 6.55
C ASN A 92 2.90 -5.89 8.07
N PRO A 93 2.96 -7.13 8.59
CA PRO A 93 2.80 -7.38 10.02
C PRO A 93 3.74 -6.57 10.91
N ASN A 94 4.95 -6.26 10.41
CA ASN A 94 5.97 -5.52 11.14
C ASN A 94 5.83 -4.00 10.97
N PHE A 95 4.81 -3.50 10.28
CA PHE A 95 4.66 -2.07 9.98
C PHE A 95 4.61 -1.18 11.23
N TYR A 96 4.13 -1.73 12.34
CA TYR A 96 4.02 -1.05 13.63
C TYR A 96 5.19 -1.34 14.58
N ASP A 97 6.14 -2.18 14.17
CA ASP A 97 7.30 -2.53 14.98
C ASP A 97 8.29 -1.36 15.02
N GLU A 98 8.93 -1.17 16.17
CA GLU A 98 9.99 -0.16 16.31
C GLU A 98 11.16 -0.49 15.38
N GLY A 99 11.63 0.51 14.63
CA GLY A 99 12.73 0.40 13.69
C GLY A 99 12.31 0.05 12.26
N PHE A 100 11.07 -0.41 12.03
CA PHE A 100 10.60 -0.79 10.70
C PHE A 100 10.81 0.35 9.68
N GLY A 101 10.46 1.58 10.04
CA GLY A 101 10.55 2.72 9.13
C GLY A 101 11.97 2.96 8.63
N ARG A 102 12.93 2.93 9.56
CA ARG A 102 14.35 3.19 9.29
C ARG A 102 15.00 2.04 8.53
N GLU A 103 14.77 0.80 8.95
CA GLU A 103 15.31 -0.38 8.28
C GLU A 103 14.82 -0.47 6.85
N ASN A 104 13.53 -0.20 6.64
CA ASN A 104 12.91 -0.16 5.33
C ASN A 104 13.55 0.91 4.42
N LEU A 105 13.79 2.12 4.95
CA LEU A 105 14.43 3.19 4.20
C LEU A 105 15.88 2.84 3.80
N VAL A 106 16.62 2.20 4.71
CA VAL A 106 17.99 1.72 4.45
C VAL A 106 18.01 0.65 3.35
N GLU A 107 17.11 -0.34 3.42
CA GLU A 107 16.99 -1.37 2.37
C GLU A 107 16.65 -0.75 1.01
N TYR A 108 15.75 0.24 0.99
CA TYR A 108 15.37 0.95 -0.23
C TYR A 108 16.57 1.61 -0.93
N TYR A 109 17.36 2.42 -0.21
CA TYR A 109 18.52 3.10 -0.82
C TYR A 109 19.65 2.14 -1.21
N LYS A 110 19.85 1.05 -0.45
CA LYS A 110 20.79 -0.02 -0.86
C LYS A 110 20.40 -0.61 -2.22
N SER A 111 19.11 -0.91 -2.40
CA SER A 111 18.60 -1.52 -3.64
C SER A 111 18.68 -0.57 -4.84
N GLU A 112 18.37 0.73 -4.66
CA GLU A 112 18.46 1.72 -5.74
C GLU A 112 19.92 1.92 -6.19
N ASN A 113 20.86 2.07 -5.25
CA ASN A 113 22.27 2.26 -5.58
C ASN A 113 22.87 1.06 -6.32
N SER A 114 22.45 -0.17 -5.97
CA SER A 114 22.87 -1.40 -6.66
C SER A 114 22.26 -1.57 -8.05
N ALA A 115 21.12 -0.94 -8.34
CA ALA A 115 20.48 -1.01 -9.66
C ALA A 115 21.06 -0.02 -10.67
N THR A 116 21.78 1.00 -10.20
CA THR A 116 22.45 2.02 -11.02
C THR A 116 23.96 1.81 -11.19
N SER A 117 24.53 0.77 -10.59
CA SER A 117 25.95 0.36 -10.74
C SER A 117 26.06 -0.82 -11.69
#